data_AF-D6E7S5-F1
#
_entry.id   AF-D6E7S5-F1
#
_cell.length_a   1.000
_cell.length_b   1.000
_cell.length_c   1.000
_cell.angle_alpha   90.00
_cell.angle_beta   90.00
_cell.angle_gamma   90.00
#
_symmetry.space_group_name_H-M   'P 1'
#
loop_
_entity.id
_entity.type
_entity.pdbx_description
1 polymer ?
#
loop_
_entity_poly.entity_id
_entity_poly.type
_entity_poly.pdbx_seq_one_letter_code
_entity_poly.pdbx_strand_id
1 'polypeptide(L)'
;MVDKESANGASGAPNAPAAPGADSAPGASGAPGTPAAGTSQEADPAAPAPKRVRRGAIVAAVIVAVVLVAGIGAWVWHEQPSFCNAICHSPMDKYVETYGAGDPGMLVTQHAAAGDTCLSCHEAEFATQVSEAMAWVSDSYPMDEATGMLATGKEFATEEFCARSGCHSMDEVVAGTWGFEGNDEKYNPHSSHQDYALECGDCHKVHEKSTLVCNECHALTAPEGWEAPNE
;
A
#
# COMPACT_ATOMS: atom_id res chain seq x y z
N MET A 1 -21.10 -21.35 23.84
CA MET A 1 -22.55 -21.20 23.61
C MET A 1 -22.99 -19.85 24.18
N VAL A 2 -22.90 -18.79 23.37
CA VAL A 2 -23.79 -17.63 23.38
C VAL A 2 -23.70 -17.04 21.96
N ASP A 3 -24.75 -17.22 21.18
CA ASP A 3 -24.97 -16.59 19.88
C ASP A 3 -25.47 -15.15 20.07
N LYS A 4 -24.98 -14.22 19.25
CA LYS A 4 -25.82 -13.13 18.75
C LYS A 4 -25.35 -12.59 17.41
N GLU A 5 -26.29 -12.69 16.48
CA GLU A 5 -26.34 -12.32 15.07
C GLU A 5 -25.89 -10.90 14.67
N SER A 6 -25.42 -10.85 13.41
CA SER A 6 -25.77 -9.92 12.32
C SER A 6 -25.49 -8.43 12.47
N ALA A 7 -24.55 -7.96 11.63
CA ALA A 7 -24.80 -6.83 10.73
C ALA A 7 -23.88 -6.91 9.50
N ASN A 8 -24.44 -7.42 8.39
CA ASN A 8 -23.93 -7.22 7.04
C ASN A 8 -24.05 -5.75 6.65
N GLY A 9 -22.97 -5.16 6.15
CA GLY A 9 -22.93 -3.77 5.68
C GLY A 9 -22.09 -3.62 4.41
N ALA A 10 -22.52 -4.28 3.32
CA ALA A 10 -22.00 -4.02 1.98
C ALA A 10 -22.38 -2.59 1.55
N SER A 11 -21.38 -1.73 1.38
CA SER A 11 -21.58 -0.37 0.84
C SER A 11 -21.23 -0.37 -0.63
N GLY A 12 -22.28 -0.40 -1.46
CA GLY A 12 -22.20 -0.36 -2.92
C GLY A 12 -21.73 0.98 -3.47
N ALA A 13 -20.99 0.91 -4.56
CA ALA A 13 -20.60 2.04 -5.39
C ALA A 13 -21.84 2.73 -6.01
N PRO A 14 -21.89 4.07 -6.07
CA PRO A 14 -22.93 4.76 -6.82
C PRO A 14 -22.64 4.74 -8.32
N ASN A 15 -23.60 4.16 -9.06
CA ASN A 15 -23.69 4.15 -10.52
C ASN A 15 -23.78 5.57 -11.11
N ALA A 16 -23.04 5.80 -12.19
CA ALA A 16 -23.15 7.01 -13.02
C ALA A 16 -24.48 7.03 -13.80
N PRO A 17 -25.16 8.18 -13.94
CA PRO A 17 -26.32 8.28 -14.82
C PRO A 17 -25.90 8.44 -16.28
N ALA A 18 -26.47 7.57 -17.12
CA ALA A 18 -26.39 7.59 -18.57
C ALA A 18 -27.17 8.77 -19.19
N ALA A 19 -26.66 9.29 -20.31
CA ALA A 19 -27.34 10.28 -21.14
C ALA A 19 -28.40 9.64 -22.05
N PRO A 20 -29.53 10.31 -22.34
CA PRO A 20 -30.31 10.07 -23.55
C PRO A 20 -29.86 11.07 -24.63
N GLY A 21 -29.59 10.69 -25.88
CA GLY A 21 -30.32 9.73 -26.70
C GLY A 21 -31.36 10.50 -27.50
N ALA A 22 -30.99 10.95 -28.70
CA ALA A 22 -31.86 11.66 -29.61
C ALA A 22 -32.60 10.66 -30.50
N ASP A 23 -33.91 10.75 -30.57
CA ASP A 23 -34.71 10.08 -31.61
C ASP A 23 -35.77 11.01 -32.17
N SER A 24 -35.88 10.95 -33.49
CA SER A 24 -36.76 11.72 -34.35
C SER A 24 -38.11 11.03 -34.50
N ALA A 25 -39.18 11.81 -34.66
CA ALA A 25 -40.45 11.33 -35.22
C ALA A 25 -41.08 12.43 -36.11
N PRO A 26 -41.62 12.09 -37.30
CA PRO A 26 -42.31 13.03 -38.17
C PRO A 26 -43.85 12.91 -38.09
N GLY A 27 -44.54 14.01 -38.42
CA GLY A 27 -45.81 13.99 -39.16
C GLY A 27 -47.11 14.06 -38.35
N ALA A 28 -47.89 15.14 -38.59
CA ALA A 28 -49.33 15.18 -38.89
C ALA A 28 -49.85 16.63 -38.70
N SER A 29 -50.26 17.33 -39.77
CA SER A 29 -51.66 17.55 -40.21
C SER A 29 -52.41 18.57 -39.34
N GLY A 30 -52.61 19.82 -39.80
CA GLY A 30 -53.91 20.37 -40.32
C GLY A 30 -54.83 20.85 -39.17
N ALA A 31 -55.46 22.02 -39.12
CA ALA A 31 -55.96 22.98 -40.12
C ALA A 31 -56.25 24.36 -39.41
N PRO A 32 -57.09 25.31 -39.89
CA PRO A 32 -56.65 26.66 -40.25
C PRO A 32 -57.28 27.81 -39.43
N GLY A 33 -56.68 29.01 -39.49
CA GLY A 33 -57.27 30.26 -38.99
C GLY A 33 -56.66 31.49 -39.67
N THR A 34 -57.50 32.25 -40.36
CA THR A 34 -57.23 33.35 -41.32
C THR A 34 -56.90 34.71 -40.65
N PRO A 35 -56.68 35.83 -41.36
CA PRO A 35 -55.45 36.64 -41.27
C PRO A 35 -55.66 38.01 -40.59
N ALA A 36 -54.58 38.67 -40.17
CA ALA A 36 -54.59 40.12 -39.99
C ALA A 36 -53.22 40.71 -40.26
N ALA A 37 -53.21 41.82 -40.99
CA ALA A 37 -52.06 42.45 -41.61
C ALA A 37 -51.32 43.41 -40.67
N GLY A 38 -49.98 43.39 -40.78
CA GLY A 38 -49.09 44.56 -40.86
C GLY A 38 -48.87 45.41 -39.61
N THR A 39 -47.62 45.38 -39.09
CA THR A 39 -46.82 46.58 -38.76
C THR A 39 -45.34 46.18 -38.61
N SER A 40 -44.44 47.01 -39.16
CA SER A 40 -42.98 46.94 -39.03
C SER A 40 -42.48 47.76 -37.82
N GLN A 41 -41.25 47.46 -37.36
CA GLN A 41 -40.46 48.05 -36.24
C GLN A 41 -40.85 47.56 -34.83
N GLU A 42 -39.95 47.18 -33.93
CA GLU A 42 -38.59 47.65 -33.62
C GLU A 42 -37.76 46.48 -33.04
N ALA A 43 -36.45 46.44 -33.31
CA ALA A 43 -35.55 45.42 -32.73
C ALA A 43 -35.01 45.91 -31.38
N ASP A 44 -35.38 45.22 -30.29
CA ASP A 44 -34.72 45.37 -28.99
C ASP A 44 -33.26 44.87 -29.04
N PRO A 45 -32.32 45.51 -28.31
CA PRO A 45 -30.94 45.07 -28.28
C PRO A 45 -30.86 43.72 -27.54
N ALA A 46 -30.44 42.68 -28.25
CA ALA A 46 -30.23 41.35 -27.68
C ALA A 46 -29.27 41.39 -26.49
N ALA A 47 -29.71 40.84 -25.35
CA ALA A 47 -28.83 40.53 -24.22
C ALA A 47 -27.63 39.69 -24.69
N PRO A 48 -26.41 39.90 -24.17
CA PRO A 48 -25.24 39.17 -24.62
C PRO A 48 -25.46 37.67 -24.37
N ALA A 49 -25.49 36.90 -25.46
CA ALA A 49 -25.64 35.46 -25.38
C ALA A 49 -24.53 34.86 -24.51
N PRO A 50 -24.83 33.89 -23.61
CA PRO A 50 -23.80 33.24 -22.83
C PRO A 50 -22.77 32.64 -23.79
N LYS A 51 -21.49 33.01 -23.59
CA LYS A 51 -20.40 32.48 -24.40
C LYS A 51 -20.45 30.97 -24.31
N ARG A 52 -20.84 30.32 -25.41
CA ARG A 52 -20.85 28.87 -25.54
C ARG A 52 -19.41 28.41 -25.36
N VAL A 53 -19.05 27.95 -24.17
CA VAL A 53 -17.77 27.28 -23.94
C VAL A 53 -17.71 26.17 -24.97
N ARG A 54 -16.76 26.26 -25.90
CA ARG A 54 -16.65 25.30 -27.01
C ARG A 54 -16.51 23.93 -26.36
N ARG A 55 -17.33 22.96 -26.75
CA ARG A 55 -17.31 21.59 -26.17
C ARG A 55 -15.88 21.02 -26.08
N GLY A 56 -15.01 21.36 -27.04
CA GLY A 56 -13.58 21.00 -27.01
C GLY A 56 -12.78 21.59 -25.83
N ALA A 57 -13.12 22.79 -25.34
CA ALA A 57 -12.49 23.37 -24.15
C ALA A 57 -12.93 22.63 -22.87
N ILE A 58 -14.19 22.19 -22.80
CA ILE A 58 -14.68 21.36 -21.69
C ILE A 58 -13.99 19.99 -21.72
N VAL A 59 -13.92 19.35 -22.90
CA VAL A 59 -13.23 18.06 -23.06
C VAL A 59 -11.75 18.17 -22.68
N ALA A 60 -11.05 19.21 -23.14
CA ALA A 60 -9.65 19.44 -22.77
C ALA A 60 -9.47 19.64 -21.26
N ALA A 61 -10.35 20.44 -20.63
CA ALA A 61 -10.32 20.65 -19.19
C ALA A 61 -10.57 19.35 -18.40
N VAL A 62 -11.50 18.50 -18.86
CA VAL A 62 -11.77 17.19 -18.27
C VAL A 62 -10.57 16.26 -18.41
N ILE A 63 -9.93 16.21 -19.58
CA ILE A 63 -8.73 15.39 -19.79
C ILE A 63 -7.61 15.82 -18.82
N VAL A 64 -7.34 17.12 -18.71
CA VAL A 64 -6.34 17.64 -17.77
C VAL A 64 -6.69 17.27 -16.33
N ALA A 65 -7.95 17.42 -15.94
CA ALA A 65 -8.39 17.05 -14.59
C ALA A 65 -8.21 15.56 -14.31
N VAL A 66 -8.57 14.67 -15.26
CA VAL A 66 -8.38 13.21 -15.12
C VAL A 66 -6.90 12.87 -15.01
N VAL A 67 -6.03 13.46 -15.83
CA VAL A 67 -4.58 13.22 -15.77
C VAL A 67 -4.01 13.66 -14.42
N LEU A 68 -4.43 14.80 -13.89
CA LEU A 68 -3.99 15.27 -12.58
C LEU A 68 -4.43 14.32 -11.46
N VAL A 69 -5.70 13.91 -11.45
CA VAL A 69 -6.22 12.97 -10.46
C VAL A 69 -5.53 11.60 -10.56
N ALA A 70 -5.32 11.10 -11.78
CA ALA A 70 -4.61 9.84 -12.01
C ALA A 70 -3.14 9.93 -11.58
N GLY A 71 -2.48 11.06 -11.83
CA GLY A 71 -1.10 11.29 -11.40
C GLY A 71 -0.94 11.28 -9.87
N ILE A 72 -1.85 11.95 -9.16
CA ILE A 72 -1.88 11.91 -7.69
C ILE A 72 -2.19 10.49 -7.19
N GLY A 73 -3.16 9.81 -7.81
CA GLY A 73 -3.51 8.43 -7.46
C GLY A 73 -2.35 7.47 -7.67
N ALA A 74 -1.65 7.56 -8.81
CA ALA A 74 -0.46 6.77 -9.09
C ALA A 74 0.69 7.10 -8.14
N TRP A 75 0.86 8.38 -7.77
CA TRP A 75 1.86 8.78 -6.78
C TRP A 75 1.54 8.25 -5.38
N VAL A 76 0.29 8.20 -4.95
CA VAL A 76 0.00 7.56 -3.65
C VAL A 76 0.11 6.04 -3.74
N TRP A 77 -0.28 5.47 -4.88
CA TRP A 77 -0.28 4.02 -5.08
C TRP A 77 1.13 3.42 -5.17
N HIS A 78 2.11 4.10 -5.76
CA HIS A 78 3.47 3.54 -5.93
C HIS A 78 4.18 3.23 -4.60
N GLU A 79 3.75 3.84 -3.50
CA GLU A 79 4.28 3.61 -2.16
C GLU A 79 3.54 2.47 -1.41
N GLN A 80 2.52 1.86 -2.03
CA GLN A 80 1.67 0.85 -1.40
C GLN A 80 2.12 -0.58 -1.74
N PRO A 81 1.92 -1.56 -0.83
CA PRO A 81 2.24 -2.97 -1.08
C PRO A 81 1.58 -3.53 -2.35
N SER A 82 0.38 -3.04 -2.69
CA SER A 82 -0.35 -3.46 -3.89
C SER A 82 0.34 -3.05 -5.20
N PHE A 83 1.14 -1.97 -5.23
CA PHE A 83 1.95 -1.61 -6.39
C PHE A 83 3.07 -2.63 -6.60
N CYS A 84 3.77 -2.97 -5.53
CA CYS A 84 4.85 -3.94 -5.54
C CYS A 84 4.38 -5.31 -6.07
N ASN A 85 3.22 -5.78 -5.63
CA ASN A 85 2.63 -7.01 -6.16
C ASN A 85 2.13 -6.88 -7.61
N ALA A 86 1.54 -5.74 -7.99
CA ALA A 86 0.96 -5.59 -9.33
C ALA A 86 2.00 -5.34 -10.44
N ILE A 87 3.11 -4.67 -10.12
CA ILE A 87 4.13 -4.26 -11.09
C ILE A 87 5.37 -5.15 -11.02
N CYS A 88 5.84 -5.44 -9.80
CA CYS A 88 7.05 -6.25 -9.57
C CYS A 88 6.70 -7.70 -9.18
N HIS A 89 5.57 -8.22 -9.70
CA HIS A 89 5.18 -9.62 -9.50
C HIS A 89 6.35 -10.55 -9.80
N SER A 90 6.68 -11.46 -8.87
CA SER A 90 7.95 -12.20 -8.87
C SER A 90 9.19 -11.28 -9.10
N PRO A 91 9.82 -10.73 -8.04
CA PRO A 91 10.18 -11.43 -6.80
C PRO A 91 9.37 -11.01 -5.56
N MET A 92 8.44 -10.06 -5.69
CA MET A 92 7.88 -9.36 -4.52
C MET A 92 6.66 -10.04 -3.89
N ASP A 93 6.09 -11.06 -4.54
CA ASP A 93 4.81 -11.66 -4.12
C ASP A 93 4.86 -12.26 -2.71
N LYS A 94 5.96 -12.94 -2.37
CA LYS A 94 6.14 -13.52 -1.02
C LYS A 94 6.29 -12.46 0.07
N TYR A 95 6.95 -11.35 -0.23
CA TYR A 95 7.10 -10.24 0.70
C TYR A 95 5.77 -9.53 0.96
N VAL A 96 4.94 -9.38 -0.07
CA VAL A 96 3.58 -8.80 0.09
C VAL A 96 2.65 -9.75 0.82
N GLU A 97 2.75 -11.06 0.54
CA GLU A 97 1.99 -12.09 1.26
C GLU A 97 2.29 -12.04 2.77
N THR A 98 3.57 -12.08 3.14
CA THR A 98 4.01 -12.06 4.55
C THR A 98 3.67 -10.76 5.25
N TYR A 99 3.74 -9.61 4.55
CA TYR A 99 3.28 -8.32 5.07
C TYR A 99 1.79 -8.34 5.48
N GLY A 100 0.94 -9.01 4.68
CA GLY A 100 -0.50 -9.11 4.93
C GLY A 100 -0.93 -10.32 5.77
N ALA A 101 -0.02 -11.23 6.10
CA ALA A 101 -0.36 -12.53 6.72
C ALA A 101 -0.78 -12.41 8.19
N GLY A 102 -0.27 -11.40 8.90
CA GLY A 102 -0.57 -11.20 10.32
C GLY A 102 0.04 -12.26 11.24
N ASP A 103 1.12 -12.92 10.83
CA ASP A 103 1.83 -13.90 11.65
C ASP A 103 2.62 -13.17 12.77
N PRO A 104 2.30 -13.39 14.06
CA PRO A 104 2.98 -12.70 15.16
C PRO A 104 4.48 -13.03 15.27
N GLY A 105 4.92 -14.12 14.66
CA GLY A 105 6.34 -14.52 14.60
C GLY A 105 7.18 -13.70 13.62
N MET A 106 6.55 -12.97 12.69
CA MET A 106 7.24 -12.17 11.68
C MET A 106 7.25 -10.69 12.10
N LEU A 107 8.42 -10.04 12.04
CA LEU A 107 8.54 -8.63 12.45
C LEU A 107 7.69 -7.70 11.57
N VAL A 108 7.52 -8.02 10.28
CA VAL A 108 6.71 -7.23 9.35
C VAL A 108 5.28 -7.04 9.84
N THR A 109 4.71 -8.02 10.56
CA THR A 109 3.37 -7.95 11.12
C THR A 109 3.22 -6.78 12.09
N GLN A 110 4.20 -6.59 12.97
CA GLN A 110 4.15 -5.53 13.98
C GLN A 110 4.39 -4.15 13.35
N HIS A 111 5.26 -4.06 12.34
CA HIS A 111 5.50 -2.82 11.61
C HIS A 111 4.31 -2.43 10.72
N ALA A 112 3.70 -3.39 10.04
CA ALA A 112 2.45 -3.18 9.29
C ALA A 112 1.32 -2.70 10.22
N ALA A 113 1.21 -3.25 11.43
CA ALA A 113 0.26 -2.80 12.44
C ALA A 113 0.55 -1.38 12.96
N ALA A 114 1.82 -0.98 13.00
CA ALA A 114 2.24 0.39 13.31
C ALA A 114 2.02 1.38 12.16
N GLY A 115 1.58 0.90 10.98
CA GLY A 115 1.31 1.70 9.80
C GLY A 115 2.51 1.90 8.87
N ASP A 116 3.62 1.18 9.10
CA ASP A 116 4.77 1.18 8.20
C ASP A 116 4.46 0.43 6.91
N THR A 117 4.96 0.96 5.79
CA THR A 117 4.81 0.34 4.47
C THR A 117 6.15 -0.22 3.99
N CYS A 118 6.17 -0.85 2.81
CA CYS A 118 7.39 -1.44 2.23
C CYS A 118 8.56 -0.43 2.20
N LEU A 119 8.28 0.83 1.84
CA LEU A 119 9.28 1.88 1.71
C LEU A 119 9.69 2.50 3.06
N SER A 120 8.98 2.21 4.16
CA SER A 120 9.47 2.56 5.50
C SER A 120 10.81 1.88 5.76
N CYS A 121 11.02 0.67 5.23
CA CYS A 121 12.26 -0.09 5.44
C CYS A 121 13.10 -0.23 4.17
N HIS A 122 12.47 -0.43 3.00
CA HIS A 122 13.13 -0.55 1.71
C HIS A 122 13.18 0.79 1.00
N GLU A 123 13.99 1.72 1.52
CA GLU A 123 14.13 3.02 0.87
C GLU A 123 14.70 2.85 -0.53
N ALA A 124 13.97 3.38 -1.52
CA ALA A 124 14.31 3.21 -2.92
C ALA A 124 15.43 4.18 -3.32
N GLU A 125 16.69 3.78 -3.12
CA GLU A 125 17.84 4.53 -3.63
C GLU A 125 17.89 4.47 -5.16
N PHE A 126 18.26 5.57 -5.83
CA PHE A 126 18.18 5.67 -7.28
C PHE A 126 19.01 4.61 -8.01
N ALA A 127 20.22 4.30 -7.51
CA ALA A 127 21.06 3.26 -8.11
C ALA A 127 20.41 1.87 -7.98
N THR A 128 19.81 1.58 -6.82
CA THR A 128 19.07 0.34 -6.55
C THR A 128 17.90 0.19 -7.51
N GLN A 129 17.09 1.23 -7.69
CA GLN A 129 15.95 1.21 -8.62
C GLN A 129 16.35 0.90 -10.07
N VAL A 130 17.51 1.40 -10.53
CA VAL A 130 18.02 1.08 -11.88
C VAL A 130 18.39 -0.41 -11.97
N SER A 131 19.04 -0.96 -10.94
CA SER A 131 19.42 -2.37 -10.92
C SER A 131 18.21 -3.30 -10.84
N GLU A 132 17.20 -2.95 -10.05
CA GLU A 132 15.92 -3.67 -9.93
C GLU A 132 15.15 -3.65 -11.24
N ALA A 133 15.06 -2.49 -11.91
CA ALA A 133 14.40 -2.38 -13.20
C ALA A 133 15.08 -3.23 -14.28
N MET A 134 16.42 -3.27 -14.29
CA MET A 134 17.17 -4.12 -15.20
C MET A 134 16.91 -5.60 -14.94
N ALA A 135 17.01 -6.03 -13.67
CA ALA A 135 16.70 -7.40 -13.26
C ALA A 135 15.26 -7.79 -13.61
N TRP A 136 14.32 -6.85 -13.52
CA TRP A 136 12.92 -7.04 -13.88
C TRP A 136 12.69 -7.21 -15.37
N VAL A 137 13.32 -6.38 -16.20
CA VAL A 137 13.23 -6.53 -17.65
C VAL A 137 13.90 -7.83 -18.13
N SER A 138 14.97 -8.27 -17.48
CA SER A 138 15.69 -9.49 -17.86
C SER A 138 15.20 -10.77 -17.18
N ASP A 139 14.19 -10.68 -16.30
CA ASP A 139 13.67 -11.80 -15.50
C ASP A 139 14.79 -12.55 -14.75
N SER A 140 15.78 -11.80 -14.25
CA SER A 140 17.00 -12.36 -13.66
C SER A 140 17.15 -11.92 -12.21
N TYR A 141 16.46 -12.63 -11.33
CA TYR A 141 16.52 -12.40 -9.89
C TYR A 141 17.14 -13.61 -9.18
N PRO A 142 18.08 -13.41 -8.24
CA PRO A 142 18.62 -14.50 -7.45
C PRO A 142 17.59 -14.93 -6.41
N MET A 143 16.73 -15.88 -6.76
CA MET A 143 15.72 -16.44 -5.85
C MET A 143 16.29 -17.65 -5.09
N ASP A 144 15.96 -17.75 -3.82
CA ASP A 144 16.15 -18.95 -3.02
C ASP A 144 14.92 -19.85 -3.20
N GLU A 145 15.12 -21.07 -3.70
CA GLU A 145 14.02 -22.00 -4.01
C GLU A 145 13.30 -22.53 -2.77
N ALA A 146 13.97 -22.58 -1.62
CA ALA A 146 13.39 -23.13 -0.39
C ALA A 146 12.42 -22.13 0.26
N THR A 147 12.76 -20.84 0.21
CA THR A 147 11.99 -19.76 0.82
C THR A 147 11.08 -19.04 -0.18
N GLY A 148 11.38 -19.12 -1.48
CA GLY A 148 10.69 -18.36 -2.52
C GLY A 148 10.98 -16.86 -2.46
N MET A 149 12.08 -16.46 -1.83
CA MET A 149 12.49 -15.07 -1.60
C MET A 149 13.81 -14.76 -2.29
N LEU A 150 14.22 -13.49 -2.34
CA LEU A 150 15.54 -13.11 -2.86
C LEU A 150 16.64 -13.63 -1.94
N ALA A 151 17.62 -14.32 -2.53
CA ALA A 151 18.79 -14.86 -1.84
C ALA A 151 19.69 -13.77 -1.21
N THR A 152 19.48 -12.50 -1.57
CA THR A 152 20.19 -11.33 -1.06
C THR A 152 19.45 -10.60 0.09
N GLY A 153 18.31 -11.11 0.55
CA GLY A 153 17.40 -10.40 1.47
C GLY A 153 17.90 -10.20 2.91
N LYS A 154 19.05 -10.75 3.31
CA LYS A 154 19.52 -10.74 4.71
C LYS A 154 20.19 -9.44 5.17
N GLU A 155 20.54 -8.52 4.28
CA GLU A 155 21.67 -7.61 4.55
C GLU A 155 21.38 -6.26 5.22
N PHE A 156 20.16 -5.95 5.70
CA PHE A 156 19.87 -4.59 6.21
C PHE A 156 19.31 -4.48 7.62
N ALA A 157 19.06 -5.58 8.34
CA ALA A 157 18.55 -5.55 9.71
C ALA A 157 19.68 -5.37 10.74
N THR A 158 20.44 -4.28 10.62
CA THR A 158 21.52 -3.91 11.54
C THR A 158 21.02 -3.00 12.65
N GLU A 159 21.80 -2.87 13.73
CA GLU A 159 21.49 -1.87 14.77
C GLU A 159 21.43 -0.45 14.19
N GLU A 160 22.37 -0.07 13.32
CA GLU A 160 22.40 1.26 12.69
C GLU A 160 21.10 1.58 11.95
N PHE A 161 20.52 0.59 11.26
CA PHE A 161 19.29 0.77 10.52
C PHE A 161 18.07 0.82 11.46
N CYS A 162 17.95 -0.13 12.38
CA CYS A 162 16.80 -0.24 13.28
C CYS A 162 16.76 0.87 14.33
N ALA A 163 17.92 1.35 14.79
CA ALA A 163 18.05 2.40 15.81
C ALA A 163 18.19 3.81 15.21
N ARG A 164 17.90 3.99 13.91
CA ARG A 164 17.88 5.32 13.29
C ARG A 164 16.85 6.22 13.96
N SER A 165 17.07 7.53 13.89
CA SER A 165 16.19 8.54 14.50
C SER A 165 14.73 8.33 14.10
N GLY A 166 13.86 8.14 15.09
CA GLY A 166 12.42 7.95 14.90
C GLY A 166 11.96 6.48 14.88
N CYS A 167 12.88 5.51 14.99
CA CYS A 167 12.58 4.09 15.08
C CYS A 167 12.81 3.58 16.53
N HIS A 168 13.89 2.83 16.79
CA HIS A 168 14.16 2.24 18.10
C HIS A 168 15.25 2.99 18.89
N SER A 169 15.02 3.20 20.19
CA SER A 169 16.07 3.61 21.13
C SER A 169 16.61 2.37 21.83
N MET A 170 17.92 2.10 21.71
CA MET A 170 18.52 0.92 22.34
C MET A 170 18.41 0.97 23.88
N ASP A 171 18.45 2.16 24.47
CA ASP A 171 18.23 2.32 25.92
C ASP A 171 16.81 1.89 26.32
N GLU A 172 15.81 2.23 25.52
CA GLU A 172 14.41 1.85 25.78
C GLU A 172 14.16 0.36 25.51
N VAL A 173 14.74 -0.16 24.43
CA VAL A 173 14.68 -1.60 24.08
C VAL A 173 15.27 -2.43 25.20
N VAL A 174 16.46 -2.08 25.69
CA VAL A 174 17.09 -2.78 26.82
C VAL A 174 16.24 -2.63 28.08
N ALA A 175 15.83 -1.41 28.44
CA ALA A 175 15.05 -1.19 29.65
C ALA A 175 13.71 -1.95 29.64
N GLY A 176 13.07 -2.06 28.49
CA GLY A 176 11.74 -2.68 28.33
C GLY A 176 11.72 -4.20 28.21
N THR A 177 12.88 -4.87 28.11
CA THR A 177 12.95 -6.31 27.80
C THR A 177 13.56 -7.17 28.91
N TRP A 178 13.83 -6.60 30.09
CA TRP A 178 14.14 -7.38 31.29
C TRP A 178 12.93 -8.21 31.73
N GLY A 179 13.12 -9.51 31.91
CA GLY A 179 12.03 -10.42 32.30
C GLY A 179 10.91 -10.48 31.26
N PHE A 180 11.26 -10.41 29.97
CA PHE A 180 10.31 -10.55 28.87
C PHE A 180 9.42 -11.79 29.04
N GLU A 181 8.21 -11.72 28.48
CA GLU A 181 7.10 -12.61 28.82
C GLU A 181 7.49 -14.09 28.97
N GLY A 182 7.15 -14.66 30.13
CA GLY A 182 7.43 -16.06 30.44
C GLY A 182 8.86 -16.35 30.92
N ASN A 183 9.68 -15.32 31.23
CA ASN A 183 11.06 -15.49 31.70
C ASN A 183 11.33 -14.72 33.00
N ASP A 184 12.41 -15.09 33.69
CA ASP A 184 12.87 -14.45 34.94
C ASP A 184 13.41 -13.03 34.67
N GLU A 185 13.23 -12.12 35.64
CA GLU A 185 13.62 -10.70 35.57
C GLU A 185 15.11 -10.46 35.28
N LYS A 186 15.97 -11.47 35.50
CA LYS A 186 17.40 -11.39 35.18
C LYS A 186 17.75 -11.62 33.70
N TYR A 187 16.79 -12.00 32.85
CA TYR A 187 17.05 -12.27 31.44
C TYR A 187 16.69 -11.07 30.58
N ASN A 188 17.60 -10.72 29.67
CA ASN A 188 17.40 -9.69 28.65
C ASN A 188 18.20 -10.04 27.39
N PRO A 189 17.55 -10.32 26.24
CA PRO A 189 18.24 -10.63 24.99
C PRO A 189 19.12 -9.49 24.46
N HIS A 190 18.79 -8.24 24.78
CA HIS A 190 19.49 -7.03 24.35
C HIS A 190 20.57 -6.56 25.35
N SER A 191 20.71 -7.26 26.48
CA SER A 191 21.79 -7.05 27.46
C SER A 191 22.42 -8.40 27.79
N SER A 192 22.86 -9.09 26.74
CA SER A 192 23.42 -10.43 26.85
C SER A 192 24.89 -10.41 27.26
N HIS A 193 25.38 -11.54 27.77
CA HIS A 193 26.80 -11.75 28.07
C HIS A 193 27.60 -12.21 26.83
N GLN A 194 26.96 -12.29 25.66
CA GLN A 194 27.64 -12.68 24.44
C GLN A 194 28.38 -11.45 23.92
N ASP A 195 29.72 -11.54 23.86
CA ASP A 195 30.57 -10.51 23.26
C ASP A 195 30.58 -10.58 21.70
N TYR A 196 29.73 -11.43 21.12
CA TYR A 196 29.52 -11.48 19.67
C TYR A 196 28.69 -10.29 19.21
N ALA A 197 29.07 -9.69 18.08
CA ALA A 197 28.26 -8.68 17.40
C ALA A 197 27.06 -9.34 16.73
N LEU A 198 26.04 -9.68 17.53
CA LEU A 198 24.74 -10.09 17.03
C LEU A 198 24.03 -8.85 16.47
N GLU A 199 23.58 -8.93 15.23
CA GLU A 199 22.75 -7.91 14.62
C GLU A 199 21.27 -8.18 14.91
N CYS A 200 20.43 -7.15 14.79
CA CYS A 200 18.99 -7.29 15.01
C CYS A 200 18.41 -8.44 14.16
N GLY A 201 18.85 -8.53 12.90
CA GLY A 201 18.46 -9.54 11.93
C GLY A 201 18.84 -10.97 12.29
N ASP A 202 19.76 -11.21 13.23
CA ASP A 202 20.12 -12.57 13.64
C ASP A 202 18.95 -13.25 14.35
N CYS A 203 18.22 -12.48 15.17
CA CYS A 203 17.03 -12.94 15.88
C CYS A 203 15.73 -12.52 15.20
N HIS A 204 15.61 -11.23 14.84
CA HIS A 204 14.41 -10.62 14.30
C HIS A 204 14.33 -10.79 12.78
N LYS A 205 13.50 -11.72 12.31
CA LYS A 205 13.26 -11.92 10.88
C LYS A 205 12.03 -11.11 10.45
N VAL A 206 12.20 -10.31 9.39
CA VAL A 206 11.16 -9.39 8.90
C VAL A 206 10.02 -10.14 8.21
N HIS A 207 10.36 -10.91 7.17
CA HIS A 207 9.41 -11.66 6.34
C HIS A 207 9.41 -13.17 6.60
N GLU A 208 10.15 -13.61 7.62
CA GLU A 208 10.17 -14.99 8.09
C GLU A 208 9.92 -14.99 9.59
N LYS A 209 9.73 -16.16 10.19
CA LYS A 209 9.58 -16.23 11.64
C LYS A 209 10.90 -15.96 12.33
N SER A 210 10.83 -15.11 13.34
CA SER A 210 11.95 -14.74 14.19
C SER A 210 12.37 -15.91 15.06
N THR A 211 13.61 -15.89 15.54
CA THR A 211 14.17 -16.93 16.39
C THR A 211 14.89 -16.34 17.58
N LEU A 212 14.76 -16.99 18.74
CA LEU A 212 15.49 -16.60 19.93
C LEU A 212 16.79 -17.40 19.97
N VAL A 213 17.86 -16.88 19.36
CA VAL A 213 19.16 -17.57 19.26
C VAL A 213 19.74 -17.97 20.62
N CYS A 214 19.36 -17.27 21.69
CA CYS A 214 19.74 -17.64 23.06
C CYS A 214 19.29 -19.06 23.44
N ASN A 215 18.22 -19.56 22.82
CA ASN A 215 17.71 -20.90 23.07
C ASN A 215 18.55 -22.03 22.45
N GLU A 216 19.63 -21.71 21.73
CA GLU A 216 20.64 -22.72 21.40
C GLU A 216 21.37 -23.24 22.66
N CYS A 217 21.44 -22.41 23.70
CA CYS A 217 22.11 -22.72 24.97
C CYS A 217 21.19 -22.65 26.19
N HIS A 218 20.09 -21.89 26.09
CA HIS A 218 19.15 -21.66 27.19
C HIS A 218 17.78 -22.28 26.91
N ALA A 219 16.98 -22.45 27.96
CA ALA A 219 15.60 -22.87 27.85
C ALA A 219 14.69 -21.70 28.26
N LEU A 220 14.67 -20.64 27.44
CA LEU A 220 13.83 -19.47 27.64
C LEU A 220 12.52 -19.61 26.87
N THR A 221 11.47 -18.99 27.38
CA THR A 221 10.20 -18.86 26.67
C THR A 221 10.40 -17.88 25.52
N ALA A 222 10.29 -18.32 24.27
CA ALA A 222 10.36 -17.44 23.11
C ALA A 222 9.05 -16.62 22.96
N PRO A 223 9.09 -15.43 22.33
CA PRO A 223 7.88 -14.68 22.03
C PRO A 223 6.90 -15.47 21.15
N GLU A 224 5.62 -15.07 21.18
CA GLU A 224 4.58 -15.74 20.40
C GLU A 224 4.93 -15.81 18.90
N GLY A 225 4.78 -17.00 18.30
CA GLY A 225 5.02 -17.24 16.87
C GLY A 225 6.49 -17.40 16.48
N TRP A 226 7.44 -17.18 17.39
CA TRP A 226 8.87 -17.38 17.11
C TRP A 226 9.23 -18.85 17.05
N GLU A 227 10.20 -19.19 16.19
CA GLU A 227 10.72 -20.54 16.04
C GLU A 227 11.92 -20.80 16.94
N ALA A 228 12.05 -22.06 17.37
CA ALA A 228 13.25 -22.51 18.05
C ALA A 228 14.46 -22.38 17.11
N PRO A 229 15.63 -21.96 17.60
CA PRO A 229 16.82 -21.93 16.76
C PRO A 229 17.21 -23.36 16.39
N ASN A 230 17.21 -23.66 15.09
CA ASN A 230 17.71 -24.87 14.44
C ASN A 230 17.20 -26.21 15.04
N GLU A 231 16.16 -26.79 14.43
CA GLU A 231 15.96 -28.26 14.40
C GLU A 231 16.63 -28.87 13.15
#